data_AF-A0A7S0B4Z9-F1
#
_entry.id   AF-A0A7S0B4Z9-F1
#
_cell.length_a   1.000
_cell.length_b   1.000
_cell.length_c   1.000
_cell.angle_alpha   90.00
_cell.angle_beta   90.00
_cell.angle_gamma   90.00
#
_symmetry.space_group_name_H-M   'P 1'
#
loop_
_entity.id
_entity.type
_entity.pdbx_description
1 polymer ?
#
loop_
_entity_poly.entity_id
_entity_poly.type
_entity_poly.pdbx_seq_one_letter_code
_entity_poly.pdbx_strand_id
1 'polypeptide(L)'
;LGQRGATRLVDRAGLDLPEEMRPAHPNMNRQQHEPHAKCLKLIQAAMEDPAQAPKARKIYETIGVWLGYALGQYAESYEIDHVVILGRVSSGSGGQVILDKAQEVLKTEFPELAHVRFHTPDERFKRVGQC
;
A
#
# COMPACT_ATOMS: atom_id res chain seq x y z
N LEU A 1 3.37 5.90 -2.22
CA LEU A 1 3.43 4.73 -1.28
C LEU A 1 4.77 4.01 -1.43
N GLY A 2 5.54 3.88 -0.35
CA GLY A 2 6.90 3.33 -0.39
C GLY A 2 6.96 1.80 -0.26
N GLN A 3 7.79 1.16 -1.06
CA GLN A 3 7.97 -0.31 -1.04
C GLN A 3 8.51 -0.82 0.30
N ARG A 4 9.37 -0.02 0.95
CA ARG A 4 9.90 -0.31 2.29
C ARG A 4 8.80 -0.46 3.33
N GLY A 5 7.73 0.36 3.21
CA GLY A 5 6.57 0.27 4.09
C GLY A 5 5.83 -1.05 3.94
N ALA A 6 5.60 -1.49 2.70
CA ALA A 6 4.97 -2.78 2.41
C ALA A 6 5.81 -3.96 2.94
N THR A 7 7.14 -3.92 2.76
CA THR A 7 8.04 -4.96 3.31
C THR A 7 7.86 -5.10 4.82
N ARG A 8 7.86 -3.99 5.58
CA ARG A 8 7.75 -4.02 7.05
C ARG A 8 6.46 -4.67 7.57
N LEU A 9 5.41 -4.74 6.76
CA LEU A 9 4.13 -5.34 7.13
C LEU A 9 4.06 -6.85 6.91
N VAL A 10 5.02 -7.44 6.18
CA VAL A 10 5.03 -8.87 5.83
C VAL A 10 4.96 -9.77 7.06
N ASP A 11 5.83 -9.53 8.05
CA ASP A 11 5.90 -10.36 9.26
C ASP A 11 4.59 -10.28 10.06
N ARG A 12 3.99 -9.09 10.10
CA ARG A 12 2.71 -8.85 10.80
C ARG A 12 1.53 -9.47 10.08
N ALA A 13 1.58 -9.54 8.75
CA ALA A 13 0.59 -10.21 7.92
C ALA A 13 0.71 -11.75 7.96
N GLY A 14 1.86 -12.29 8.38
CA GLY A 14 2.13 -13.72 8.45
C GLY A 14 2.37 -14.36 7.09
N LEU A 15 2.84 -13.58 6.11
CA LEU A 15 3.21 -14.05 4.77
C LEU A 15 4.51 -14.85 4.83
N ASP A 16 4.52 -16.03 4.19
CA ASP A 16 5.73 -16.84 4.08
C ASP A 16 6.60 -16.33 2.94
N LEU A 17 7.56 -15.49 3.30
CA LEU A 17 8.62 -15.03 2.40
C LEU A 17 9.96 -15.69 2.75
N PRO A 18 10.88 -15.81 1.76
CA PRO A 18 12.25 -16.23 2.01
C PRO A 18 12.90 -15.40 3.13
N GLU A 19 13.72 -16.05 3.96
CA GLU A 19 14.34 -15.42 5.14
C GLU A 19 15.14 -14.15 4.79
N GLU A 20 15.83 -14.17 3.64
CA GLU A 20 16.60 -13.04 3.11
C GLU A 20 15.75 -11.80 2.83
N MET A 21 14.43 -12.00 2.63
CA MET A 21 13.46 -10.95 2.32
C MET A 21 12.59 -10.54 3.51
N ARG A 22 12.90 -11.05 4.71
CA ARG A 22 12.23 -10.60 5.93
C ARG A 22 12.71 -9.21 6.34
N PRO A 23 11.82 -8.35 6.87
CA PRO A 23 12.14 -6.99 7.33
C PRO A 23 13.35 -6.90 8.25
N ALA A 24 13.53 -7.88 9.14
CA ALA A 24 14.63 -7.90 10.10
C ALA A 24 15.99 -8.30 9.49
N HIS A 25 16.00 -8.81 8.25
CA HIS A 25 17.22 -9.29 7.62
C HIS A 25 18.18 -8.14 7.28
N PRO A 26 19.51 -8.28 7.48
CA PRO A 26 20.48 -7.22 7.17
C PRO A 26 20.41 -6.68 5.73
N ASN A 27 20.01 -7.52 4.76
CA ASN A 27 19.85 -7.08 3.37
C ASN A 27 18.69 -6.08 3.18
N MET A 28 17.68 -6.10 4.05
CA MET A 28 16.51 -5.21 4.00
C MET A 28 16.75 -3.86 4.70
N ASN A 29 17.88 -3.70 5.39
CA ASN A 29 18.27 -2.45 6.05
C ASN A 29 19.34 -1.67 5.28
N ARG A 30 19.73 -2.15 4.09
CA ARG A 30 20.68 -1.46 3.21
C ARG A 30 20.01 -0.25 2.55
N GLN A 31 20.83 0.70 2.08
CA GLN A 31 20.33 1.83 1.27
C GLN A 31 19.80 1.39 -0.11
N GLN A 32 20.10 0.16 -0.52
CA GLN A 32 19.64 -0.39 -1.80
C GLN A 32 18.12 -0.58 -1.81
N HIS A 33 17.51 -0.24 -2.94
CA HIS A 33 16.06 -0.35 -3.14
C HIS A 33 15.63 -1.72 -3.72
N GLU A 34 16.55 -2.42 -4.40
CA GLU A 34 16.26 -3.69 -5.09
C GLU A 34 15.64 -4.79 -4.21
N PRO A 35 16.07 -5.00 -2.95
CA PRO A 35 15.46 -6.01 -2.08
C PRO A 35 13.97 -5.76 -1.84
N HIS A 36 13.58 -4.51 -1.59
CA HIS A 36 12.17 -4.13 -1.39
C HIS A 36 11.34 -4.29 -2.66
N ALA A 37 11.93 -4.03 -3.83
CA ALA A 37 11.29 -4.26 -5.10
C ALA A 37 11.01 -5.75 -5.34
N LYS A 38 11.93 -6.64 -4.97
CA LYS A 38 11.75 -8.10 -5.05
C LYS A 38 10.68 -8.58 -4.05
N CYS A 39 10.74 -8.11 -2.81
CA CYS A 39 9.73 -8.40 -1.79
C CYS A 39 8.33 -7.96 -2.25
N LEU A 40 8.17 -6.76 -2.83
CA LEU A 40 6.87 -6.32 -3.33
C LEU A 40 6.30 -7.25 -4.40
N LYS A 41 7.13 -7.76 -5.32
CA LYS A 41 6.68 -8.74 -6.32
C LYS A 41 6.13 -10.01 -5.67
N LEU A 42 6.76 -10.47 -4.58
CA LEU A 42 6.26 -11.63 -3.83
C LEU A 42 4.94 -11.34 -3.11
N ILE A 43 4.79 -10.14 -2.52
CA ILE A 43 3.51 -9.72 -1.92
C ILE A 43 2.40 -9.66 -2.98
N GLN A 44 2.72 -9.18 -4.19
CA GLN A 44 1.78 -9.14 -5.30
C GLN A 44 1.41 -10.54 -5.79
N ALA A 45 2.39 -11.43 -5.97
CA ALA A 45 2.13 -12.82 -6.32
C ALA A 45 1.29 -13.54 -5.26
N ALA A 46 1.54 -13.28 -3.97
CA ALA A 46 0.77 -13.84 -2.87
C ALA A 46 -0.68 -13.31 -2.82
N MET A 47 -0.96 -12.16 -3.43
CA MET A 47 -2.33 -11.64 -3.57
C MET A 47 -3.12 -12.39 -4.67
N GLU A 48 -2.42 -13.01 -5.62
CA GLU A 48 -3.01 -13.83 -6.69
C GLU A 48 -3.20 -15.30 -6.26
N ASP A 49 -2.41 -15.76 -5.28
CA ASP A 49 -2.55 -17.09 -4.67
C ASP A 49 -3.70 -17.14 -3.64
N PRO A 50 -4.78 -17.91 -3.87
CA PRO A 50 -5.91 -18.00 -2.94
C PRO A 50 -5.55 -18.41 -1.50
N ALA A 51 -4.50 -19.20 -1.30
CA ALA A 51 -4.07 -19.64 0.03
C ALA A 51 -3.40 -18.52 0.83
N GLN A 52 -2.77 -17.56 0.14
CA GLN A 52 -2.00 -16.47 0.76
C GLN A 52 -2.70 -15.11 0.63
N ALA A 53 -3.67 -14.99 -0.28
CA ALA A 53 -4.40 -13.76 -0.54
C ALA A 53 -5.02 -13.13 0.72
N PRO A 54 -5.60 -13.89 1.68
CA PRO A 54 -6.10 -13.31 2.92
C PRO A 54 -5.02 -12.64 3.77
N LYS A 55 -3.78 -13.16 3.73
CA LYS A 55 -2.63 -12.59 4.44
C LYS A 55 -2.11 -11.36 3.72
N ALA A 56 -1.92 -11.45 2.40
CA ALA A 56 -1.49 -10.32 1.57
C ALA A 56 -2.48 -9.15 1.63
N ARG A 57 -3.79 -9.45 1.65
CA ARG A 57 -4.86 -8.44 1.76
C ARG A 57 -4.73 -7.58 3.01
N LYS A 58 -4.34 -8.16 4.16
CA LYS A 58 -4.13 -7.40 5.42
C LYS A 58 -3.08 -6.30 5.28
N ILE A 59 -2.04 -6.52 4.46
CA ILE A 59 -1.03 -5.50 4.16
C ILE A 59 -1.69 -4.31 3.45
N TYR A 60 -2.44 -4.58 2.38
CA TYR A 60 -3.12 -3.56 1.60
C TYR A 60 -4.21 -2.83 2.41
N GLU A 61 -4.98 -3.55 3.22
CA GLU A 61 -5.95 -2.96 4.14
C GLU A 61 -5.28 -2.02 5.14
N THR A 62 -4.18 -2.45 5.76
CA THR A 62 -3.42 -1.61 6.70
C THR A 62 -2.93 -0.33 6.03
N ILE A 63 -2.39 -0.45 4.82
CA ILE A 63 -1.94 0.71 4.03
C ILE A 63 -3.12 1.64 3.69
N GLY A 64 -4.29 1.08 3.36
CA GLY A 64 -5.52 1.85 3.11
C GLY A 64 -6.00 2.61 4.33
N VAL A 65 -5.98 1.98 5.52
CA VAL A 65 -6.31 2.65 6.77
C VAL A 65 -5.37 3.84 7.01
N TRP A 66 -4.07 3.63 6.85
CA TRP A 66 -3.08 4.71 7.00
C TRP A 66 -3.30 5.85 6.02
N LEU A 67 -3.65 5.54 4.77
CA LEU A 67 -3.96 6.54 3.76
C LEU A 67 -5.20 7.37 4.14
N GLY A 68 -6.27 6.73 4.65
CA GLY A 68 -7.47 7.43 5.10
C GLY A 68 -7.20 8.41 6.22
N TYR A 69 -6.51 7.97 7.28
CA TYR A 69 -6.12 8.86 8.39
C TYR A 69 -5.14 9.95 7.98
N ALA A 70 -4.20 9.65 7.07
CA ALA A 70 -3.29 10.66 6.54
C ALA A 70 -4.05 11.76 5.78
N LEU A 71 -5.10 11.41 5.03
CA LEU A 71 -5.95 12.41 4.36
C LEU A 71 -6.76 13.23 5.35
N GLY A 72 -7.29 12.61 6.41
CA GLY A 72 -7.92 13.35 7.52
C GLY A 72 -6.98 14.40 8.10
N GLN A 73 -5.73 14.03 8.37
CA GLN A 73 -4.72 14.96 8.84
C GLN A 73 -4.36 16.04 7.81
N TYR A 74 -4.21 15.69 6.54
CA TYR A 74 -3.88 16.69 5.51
C TYR A 74 -5.02 17.67 5.25
N ALA A 75 -6.27 17.25 5.45
CA ALA A 75 -7.43 18.11 5.28
C ALA A 75 -7.50 19.26 6.29
N GLU A 76 -6.77 19.17 7.41
CA GLU A 76 -6.63 20.29 8.35
C GLU A 76 -5.90 21.50 7.74
N SER A 77 -5.05 21.26 6.72
CA SER A 77 -4.24 22.29 6.06
C SER A 77 -4.62 22.54 4.60
N TYR A 78 -5.31 21.60 3.95
CA TYR A 78 -5.61 21.65 2.52
C TYR A 78 -7.07 21.26 2.24
N GLU A 79 -7.71 21.96 1.33
CA GLU A 79 -8.97 21.49 0.74
C GLU A 79 -8.65 20.42 -0.30
N ILE A 80 -9.22 19.22 -0.14
CA ILE A 80 -8.87 18.04 -0.93
C ILE A 80 -10.15 17.48 -1.56
N ASP A 81 -10.30 17.65 -2.87
CA ASP A 81 -11.37 16.99 -3.63
C ASP A 81 -10.92 15.70 -4.31
N HIS A 82 -9.64 15.65 -4.68
CA HIS A 82 -9.10 14.67 -5.60
C HIS A 82 -7.71 14.22 -5.18
N VAL A 83 -7.51 12.91 -5.10
CA VAL A 83 -6.24 12.31 -4.70
C VAL A 83 -5.77 11.35 -5.78
N VAL A 84 -4.59 11.58 -6.32
CA VAL A 84 -3.94 10.67 -7.30
C VAL A 84 -2.94 9.78 -6.57
N ILE A 85 -3.15 8.46 -6.63
CA ILE A 85 -2.26 7.49 -5.99
C ILE A 85 -1.21 6.97 -6.99
N LEU A 86 0.06 7.16 -6.63
CA LEU A 86 1.22 6.76 -7.43
C LEU A 86 2.09 5.72 -6.73
N GLY A 87 2.73 4.87 -7.54
CA GLY A 87 3.73 3.91 -7.13
C GLY A 87 3.32 2.45 -7.32
N ARG A 88 4.32 1.57 -7.30
CA ARG A 88 4.13 0.14 -7.60
C ARG A 88 3.31 -0.62 -6.56
N VAL A 89 3.19 -0.08 -5.34
CA VAL A 89 2.40 -0.71 -4.27
C VAL A 89 0.90 -0.69 -4.58
N SER A 90 0.42 0.28 -5.35
CA SER A 90 -0.99 0.40 -5.77
C SER A 90 -1.27 -0.23 -7.14
N SER A 91 -0.39 -1.11 -7.63
CA SER A 91 -0.61 -1.89 -8.86
C SER A 91 -1.40 -3.16 -8.57
N GLY A 92 -2.22 -3.59 -9.52
CA GLY A 92 -3.03 -4.81 -9.41
C GLY A 92 -4.18 -4.71 -8.41
N SER A 93 -4.75 -5.86 -8.03
CA SER A 93 -5.92 -5.97 -7.14
C SER A 93 -5.71 -5.37 -5.75
N GLY A 94 -4.48 -5.45 -5.23
CA GLY A 94 -4.11 -4.84 -3.95
C GLY A 94 -4.26 -3.31 -3.94
N GLY A 95 -4.08 -2.65 -5.09
CA GLY A 95 -4.32 -1.21 -5.23
C GLY A 95 -5.76 -0.83 -4.94
N GLN A 96 -6.73 -1.59 -5.47
CA GLN A 96 -8.15 -1.34 -5.22
C GLN A 96 -8.49 -1.52 -3.73
N VAL A 97 -7.93 -2.54 -3.07
CA VAL A 97 -8.11 -2.76 -1.63
C VAL A 97 -7.65 -1.57 -0.79
N ILE A 98 -6.53 -0.93 -1.16
CA ILE A 98 -6.06 0.29 -0.48
C ILE A 98 -7.11 1.40 -0.61
N LEU A 99 -7.63 1.64 -1.82
CA LEU A 99 -8.59 2.71 -2.08
C LEU A 99 -9.91 2.46 -1.37
N ASP A 100 -10.44 1.24 -1.45
CA ASP A 100 -11.70 0.86 -0.81
C ASP A 100 -11.61 1.07 0.71
N LYS A 101 -10.49 0.64 1.31
CA LYS A 101 -10.28 0.78 2.76
C LYS A 101 -10.04 2.23 3.18
N ALA A 102 -9.31 3.01 2.37
CA ALA A 102 -9.14 4.44 2.63
C ALA A 102 -10.48 5.19 2.55
N GLN A 103 -11.31 4.88 1.55
CA GLN A 103 -12.64 5.45 1.38
C GLN A 103 -13.58 5.07 2.52
N GLU A 104 -13.48 3.83 3.02
CA GLU A 104 -14.21 3.37 4.21
C GLU A 104 -13.84 4.23 5.42
N VAL A 105 -12.55 4.41 5.71
CA VAL A 105 -12.08 5.25 6.82
C VAL A 105 -12.57 6.69 6.68
N LEU A 106 -12.51 7.29 5.49
CA LEU A 106 -13.03 8.63 5.28
C LEU A 106 -14.54 8.68 5.57
N LYS A 107 -15.32 7.70 5.12
CA LYS A 107 -16.78 7.69 5.35
C LYS A 107 -17.15 7.48 6.83
N THR A 108 -16.37 6.70 7.57
CA THR A 108 -16.68 6.36 8.97
C THR A 108 -16.15 7.38 9.96
N GLU A 109 -14.91 7.83 9.78
CA GLU A 109 -14.19 8.66 10.75
C GLU A 109 -14.20 10.15 10.38
N PHE A 110 -14.28 10.47 9.09
CA PHE A 110 -14.22 11.85 8.57
C PHE A 110 -15.34 12.12 7.54
N PRO A 111 -16.64 12.00 7.91
CA PRO A 111 -17.74 12.04 6.95
C PRO A 111 -17.75 13.29 6.06
N GLU A 112 -17.23 14.41 6.55
CA GLU A 112 -17.02 15.65 5.80
C GLU A 112 -16.08 15.48 4.60
N LEU A 113 -15.13 14.54 4.66
CA LEU A 113 -14.19 14.18 3.59
C LEU A 113 -14.67 13.01 2.72
N ALA A 114 -15.90 12.51 2.93
CA ALA A 114 -16.43 11.39 2.13
C ALA A 114 -16.56 11.72 0.63
N HIS A 115 -16.52 13.00 0.26
CA HIS A 115 -16.56 13.49 -1.12
C HIS A 115 -15.23 13.35 -1.88
N VAL A 116 -14.11 13.11 -1.17
CA VAL A 116 -12.78 12.93 -1.77
C VAL A 116 -12.81 11.78 -2.78
N ARG A 117 -12.32 12.04 -3.99
CA ARG A 117 -12.23 11.03 -5.07
C ARG A 117 -10.81 10.56 -5.30
N PHE A 118 -10.62 9.25 -5.21
CA PHE A 118 -9.37 8.60 -5.54
C PHE A 118 -9.24 8.33 -7.04
N HIS A 119 -8.08 8.66 -7.59
CA HIS A 119 -7.71 8.38 -8.97
C HIS A 119 -6.45 7.53 -9.00
N THR A 120 -6.44 6.52 -9.86
CA THR A 120 -5.22 5.77 -10.18
C THR A 120 -4.91 5.95 -11.66
N PRO A 121 -3.68 6.34 -12.02
CA PRO A 121 -3.30 6.41 -13.42
C PRO A 121 -3.08 4.99 -13.97
N ASP A 122 -2.99 4.85 -15.29
CA ASP A 122 -2.72 3.57 -15.94
C ASP A 122 -1.45 2.89 -15.39
N GLU A 123 -1.41 1.56 -15.44
CA GLU A 123 -0.31 0.74 -14.90
C GLU A 123 1.08 1.15 -15.44
N ARG A 124 1.15 1.70 -16.66
CA ARG A 124 2.38 2.24 -17.25
C ARG A 124 2.88 3.48 -16.50
N PHE A 125 1.98 4.36 -16.05
CA PHE A 125 2.28 5.56 -15.27
C PHE A 125 2.58 5.25 -13.79
N LYS A 126 1.96 4.21 -13.21
CA LYS A 126 2.23 3.77 -11.83
C LYS A 126 3.69 3.34 -11.61
N ARG A 127 4.37 2.84 -12.66
CA ARG A 127 5.78 2.41 -12.61
C ARG A 127 6.78 3.57 -12.61
N VAL A 128 6.34 4.79 -12.93
CA VAL A 128 7.17 6.00 -12.92
C VAL A 128 7.18 6.67 -11.53
N GLY A 129 6.44 6.12 -10.56
CA GLY A 129 6.37 6.63 -9.20
C GLY A 129 7.69 6.49 -8.44
N GLN A 130 8.04 7.55 -7.70
CA GLN A 130 9.32 7.81 -7.03
C GLN A 130 10.04 6.56 -6.47
N CYS A 131 11.31 6.43 -6.90
CA CYS A 131 12.31 5.52 -6.36
C CYS A 131 12.74 5.92 -4.96
#